data_AF-A0A1Y3BJJ0-F1
#
_entry.id   AF-A0A1Y3BJJ0-F1
#
_cell.length_a   1.000
_cell.length_b   1.000
_cell.length_c   1.000
_cell.angle_alpha   90.00
_cell.angle_beta   90.00
_cell.angle_gamma   90.00
#
_symmetry.space_group_name_H-M   'P 1'
#
loop_
_entity.id
_entity.type
_entity.pdbx_description
1 polymer ?
#
loop_
_entity_poly.entity_id
_entity_poly.type
_entity_poly.pdbx_seq_one_letter_code
_entity_poly.pdbx_strand_id
1 'polypeptide(L)'
;MNNVKSNPSLLDKYIELKQMEDQVQALYIWIDGQQNIRAKTKTLNFIPKLVSELPIWTTDGHSNYITETNVEIYLSPIRMYNDPFRGGNNKLILCEILYEDFTIPPLNTRHTCNVVMDMAANQEP
;
A
#
# COMPACT_ATOMS: atom_id res chain seq x y z
N MET A 1 -27.32 -17.60 -0.50
CA MET A 1 -26.09 -17.16 -1.17
C MET A 1 -25.87 -18.06 -2.38
N ASN A 2 -25.82 -17.49 -3.58
CA ASN A 2 -25.48 -18.26 -4.77
C ASN A 2 -23.98 -18.60 -4.71
N ASN A 3 -23.64 -19.86 -4.47
CA ASN A 3 -22.27 -20.35 -4.52
C ASN A 3 -21.83 -20.50 -5.97
N VAL A 4 -21.50 -19.38 -6.60
CA VAL A 4 -20.79 -19.38 -7.89
C VAL A 4 -19.35 -19.81 -7.59
N LYS A 5 -18.96 -21.01 -8.02
CA LYS A 5 -17.57 -21.45 -7.96
C LYS A 5 -16.78 -20.67 -9.01
N SER A 6 -15.69 -20.01 -8.58
CA SER A 6 -14.73 -19.39 -9.49
C SER A 6 -14.02 -20.45 -10.34
N ASN A 7 -13.57 -20.07 -11.53
CA ASN A 7 -12.75 -20.90 -12.41
C ASN A 7 -11.33 -20.32 -12.49
N PRO A 8 -10.36 -20.83 -11.69
CA PRO A 8 -9.00 -20.31 -11.65
C PRO A 8 -8.29 -20.38 -13.00
N SER A 9 -8.42 -21.50 -13.72
CA SER A 9 -7.76 -21.70 -15.01
C SER A 9 -8.26 -20.76 -16.12
N LEU A 10 -9.47 -20.21 -15.96
CA LEU A 10 -9.94 -19.14 -16.84
C LEU A 10 -9.31 -17.79 -16.45
N LEU A 11 -9.17 -17.51 -15.16
CA LEU A 11 -8.53 -16.29 -14.65
C LEU A 11 -7.05 -16.22 -15.06
N ASP A 12 -6.34 -17.35 -14.98
CA ASP A 12 -4.91 -17.44 -15.32
C ASP A 12 -4.63 -16.92 -16.74
N LYS A 13 -5.52 -17.20 -17.69
CA LYS A 13 -5.40 -16.71 -19.07
C LYS A 13 -5.38 -15.18 -19.18
N TYR A 14 -6.04 -14.47 -18.26
CA TYR A 14 -6.05 -13.00 -18.21
C TYR A 14 -4.84 -12.46 -17.46
N ILE A 15 -4.40 -13.16 -16.40
CA ILE A 15 -3.21 -12.79 -15.62
C ILE A 15 -1.93 -12.94 -16.45
N GLU A 16 -1.87 -13.95 -17.31
CA GLU A 16 -0.73 -14.23 -18.19
C GLU A 16 -0.64 -13.29 -19.41
N LEU A 17 -1.64 -12.43 -19.65
CA LEU A 17 -1.58 -11.45 -20.74
C LEU A 17 -0.38 -10.53 -20.53
N LYS A 18 0.41 -10.36 -21.61
CA LYS A 18 1.56 -9.46 -21.60
C LYS A 18 1.10 -8.03 -21.32
N GLN A 19 1.49 -7.49 -20.16
CA GLN A 19 1.29 -6.10 -19.80
C GLN A 19 2.25 -5.18 -20.57
N MET A 20 1.85 -3.93 -20.77
CA MET A 20 2.74 -2.90 -21.34
C MET A 20 3.92 -2.70 -20.39
N GLU A 21 5.13 -2.61 -20.95
CA GLU A 21 6.38 -2.63 -20.17
C GLU A 21 6.52 -1.42 -19.24
N ASP A 22 5.96 -0.28 -19.65
CA ASP A 22 5.94 1.00 -18.94
C ASP A 22 4.70 1.20 -18.06
N GLN A 23 3.74 0.26 -18.05
CA GLN A 23 2.59 0.32 -17.14
C GLN A 23 2.76 -0.63 -15.96
N VAL A 24 2.70 -0.06 -14.76
CA VAL A 24 2.90 -0.79 -13.50
C VAL A 24 1.66 -0.68 -12.63
N GLN A 25 1.15 -1.82 -12.19
CA GLN A 25 0.15 -1.89 -11.13
C GLN A 25 0.86 -1.83 -9.77
N ALA A 26 0.64 -0.73 -9.08
CA ALA A 26 1.18 -0.42 -7.77
C ALA A 26 0.09 -0.65 -6.70
N LEU A 27 0.18 -1.74 -5.95
CA LEU A 27 -0.72 -2.05 -4.84
C LEU A 27 -0.26 -1.34 -3.57
N TYR A 28 -0.94 -0.25 -3.20
CA TYR A 28 -0.72 0.46 -1.95
C TYR A 28 -1.41 -0.32 -0.83
N ILE A 29 -0.67 -0.62 0.24
CA ILE A 29 -1.07 -1.44 1.38
C ILE A 29 -0.87 -0.63 2.66
N TRP A 30 -1.85 -0.60 3.54
CA TRP A 30 -1.78 0.10 4.83
C TRP A 30 -2.55 -0.66 5.91
N ILE A 31 -2.41 -0.20 7.15
CA ILE A 31 -3.10 -0.73 8.33
C ILE A 31 -4.19 0.27 8.74
N ASP A 32 -5.43 -0.20 8.84
CA ASP A 32 -6.58 0.64 9.23
C ASP A 32 -6.67 0.85 10.75
N GLY A 33 -7.64 1.63 11.22
CA GLY A 33 -7.82 1.93 12.64
C GLY A 33 -8.19 0.73 13.50
N GLN A 34 -8.61 -0.38 12.89
CA GLN A 34 -8.88 -1.66 13.56
C GLN A 34 -7.71 -2.64 13.45
N GLN A 35 -6.54 -2.19 12.99
CA GLN A 35 -5.35 -3.01 12.78
C GLN A 35 -5.52 -4.09 11.69
N ASN A 36 -6.44 -3.87 10.74
CA ASN A 36 -6.61 -4.74 9.58
C ASN A 36 -5.80 -4.21 8.39
N ILE A 37 -5.37 -5.14 7.53
CA ILE A 37 -4.72 -4.79 6.27
C ILE A 37 -5.76 -4.31 5.26
N ARG A 38 -5.47 -3.17 4.62
CA ARG A 38 -6.23 -2.61 3.50
C ARG A 38 -5.31 -2.42 2.31
N ALA A 39 -5.88 -2.46 1.12
CA ALA A 39 -5.11 -2.23 -0.09
C ALA A 39 -5.96 -1.68 -1.24
N LYS A 40 -5.32 -0.92 -2.13
CA LYS A 40 -5.88 -0.52 -3.43
C LYS A 40 -4.79 -0.30 -4.46
N THR A 41 -5.12 -0.43 -5.74
CA THR A 41 -4.14 -0.41 -6.83
C THR A 41 -4.21 0.87 -7.65
N LYS A 42 -3.06 1.51 -7.87
CA LYS A 42 -2.86 2.60 -8.83
C LYS A 42 -2.10 2.09 -10.06
N THR A 43 -2.44 2.55 -11.24
CA THR A 43 -1.60 2.35 -12.44
C THR A 43 -0.58 3.49 -12.53
N LEU A 44 0.70 3.14 -12.66
CA LEU A 44 1.80 4.06 -12.94
C LEU A 44 2.21 3.89 -14.40
N ASN A 45 2.66 4.97 -15.03
CA ASN A 45 3.18 5.02 -16.40
C ASN A 45 4.72 4.98 -16.45
N PHE A 46 5.34 4.43 -15.40
CA PHE A 46 6.77 4.19 -15.32
C PHE A 46 7.04 3.05 -14.34
N ILE A 47 8.25 2.47 -14.41
CA ILE A 47 8.72 1.47 -13.45
C ILE A 47 9.45 2.19 -12.30
N PRO A 48 8.87 2.26 -11.09
CA PRO A 48 9.53 2.89 -9.96
C PRO A 48 10.75 2.07 -9.53
N LYS A 49 11.87 2.78 -9.33
CA LYS A 49 13.14 2.26 -8.81
C LYS A 49 13.33 2.61 -7.34
N LEU A 50 12.80 3.75 -6.91
CA LEU A 50 12.89 4.25 -5.54
C LEU A 50 11.51 4.50 -4.96
N VAL A 51 11.38 4.34 -3.64
CA VAL A 51 10.13 4.65 -2.92
C VAL A 51 9.75 6.13 -3.08
N SER A 52 10.73 7.02 -3.13
CA SER A 52 10.53 8.47 -3.29
C SER A 52 9.94 8.88 -4.65
N GLU A 53 9.95 7.98 -5.65
CA GLU A 53 9.30 8.21 -6.94
C GLU A 53 7.80 7.90 -6.89
N LEU A 54 7.35 7.18 -5.87
CA LEU A 54 5.95 6.80 -5.73
C LEU A 54 5.13 8.00 -5.23
N PRO A 55 4.00 8.33 -5.89
CA PRO A 55 3.17 9.44 -5.44
C PRO A 55 2.49 9.10 -4.12
N ILE A 56 2.38 10.09 -3.23
CA ILE A 56 1.43 10.04 -2.12
C ILE A 56 0.02 9.86 -2.70
N TRP A 57 -0.82 9.11 -2.00
CA TRP A 57 -2.20 8.90 -2.39
C TRP A 57 -3.15 9.25 -1.25
N THR A 58 -4.45 9.32 -1.51
CA THR A 58 -5.47 9.63 -0.51
C THR A 58 -6.53 8.55 -0.50
N THR A 59 -7.16 8.30 0.64
CA THR A 59 -8.34 7.44 0.76
C THR A 59 -9.29 8.01 1.81
N ASP A 60 -10.55 7.58 1.82
CA ASP A 60 -11.51 7.99 2.85
C ASP A 60 -11.13 7.45 4.23
N GLY A 61 -10.99 8.31 5.24
CA GLY A 61 -10.56 7.95 6.59
C GLY A 61 -11.62 7.21 7.41
N HIS A 62 -12.90 7.51 7.17
CA HIS A 62 -14.00 6.92 7.95
C HIS A 62 -14.19 5.43 7.66
N SER A 63 -14.19 5.03 6.39
CA SER A 63 -14.23 3.62 5.98
C SER A 63 -12.98 2.82 6.40
N ASN A 64 -11.92 3.50 6.82
CA ASN A 64 -10.69 2.93 7.35
C ASN A 64 -10.61 3.05 8.88
N TYR A 65 -11.68 3.47 9.58
CA TYR A 65 -11.71 3.62 11.03
C TYR A 65 -10.62 4.55 11.59
N ILE A 66 -10.10 5.48 10.79
CA ILE A 66 -9.06 6.44 11.20
C ILE A 66 -9.68 7.74 11.72
N THR A 67 -10.82 8.13 11.14
CA THR A 67 -11.56 9.36 11.46
C THR A 67 -13.03 9.04 11.66
N GLU A 68 -13.73 9.83 12.48
CA GLU A 68 -15.18 9.67 12.69
C GLU A 68 -16.01 10.21 11.54
N THR A 69 -15.46 11.17 10.79
CA THR A 69 -16.11 11.82 9.64
C THR A 69 -15.45 11.39 8.33
N ASN A 70 -16.19 11.51 7.22
CA ASN A 70 -15.72 11.22 5.86
C ASN A 70 -14.71 12.28 5.37
N VAL A 71 -13.52 12.31 5.98
CA VAL A 71 -12.39 13.14 5.57
C VAL A 71 -11.33 12.28 4.91
N GLU A 72 -10.54 12.86 4.01
CA GLU A 72 -9.44 12.14 3.39
C GLU A 72 -8.27 11.97 4.36
N ILE A 73 -7.61 10.81 4.25
CA ILE A 73 -6.32 10.52 4.86
C ILE A 73 -5.32 10.24 3.76
N TYR A 74 -4.04 10.45 4.05
CA TYR A 74 -2.96 10.29 3.09
C TYR A 74 -2.22 8.98 3.31
N LEU A 75 -1.82 8.33 2.22
CA LEU A 75 -1.01 7.13 2.16
C LEU A 75 0.37 7.52 1.66
N SER A 76 1.33 7.57 2.58
CA SER A 76 2.73 7.90 2.29
C SER A 76 3.53 6.61 2.05
N PRO A 77 4.10 6.39 0.84
CA PRO A 77 4.90 5.21 0.55
C PRO A 77 6.15 5.12 1.43
N ILE A 78 6.36 3.94 2.03
CA ILE A 78 7.49 3.67 2.94
C ILE A 78 8.42 2.61 2.38
N ARG A 79 7.86 1.54 1.82
CA ARG A 79 8.64 0.41 1.34
C ARG A 79 7.99 -0.20 0.13
N MET A 80 8.83 -0.60 -0.83
CA MET A 80 8.40 -1.18 -2.10
C MET A 80 8.99 -2.58 -2.25
N TYR A 81 8.17 -3.50 -2.77
CA TYR A 81 8.53 -4.87 -3.08
C TYR A 81 7.99 -5.26 -4.46
N ASN A 82 8.54 -6.31 -5.07
CA ASN A 82 7.95 -6.91 -6.28
C ASN A 82 6.65 -7.63 -5.91
N ASP A 83 5.63 -7.50 -6.76
CA ASP A 83 4.32 -8.15 -6.57
C ASP A 83 4.37 -9.61 -7.06
N PRO A 84 4.32 -10.60 -6.15
CA PRO A 84 4.38 -12.02 -6.53
C PRO A 84 3.05 -12.53 -7.11
N PHE A 85 1.95 -11.80 -6.93
CA PHE A 85 0.62 -12.19 -7.40
C PHE A 85 0.41 -11.78 -8.85
N ARG A 86 0.89 -10.59 -9.22
CA ARG A 86 0.77 -10.05 -10.58
C ARG A 86 2.02 -10.27 -11.44
N GLY A 87 3.18 -10.51 -10.81
CA GLY A 87 4.45 -10.68 -11.51
C GLY A 87 4.88 -9.44 -12.30
N GLY A 88 5.88 -9.61 -13.18
CA GLY A 88 6.39 -8.55 -14.04
C GLY A 88 6.96 -7.36 -13.25
N ASN A 89 6.66 -6.15 -13.73
CA ASN A 89 7.12 -4.89 -13.11
C ASN A 89 6.21 -4.39 -11.97
N ASN A 90 5.17 -5.14 -11.62
CA ASN A 90 4.17 -4.78 -10.62
C ASN A 90 4.75 -4.72 -9.20
N LYS A 91 4.21 -3.84 -8.35
CA LYS A 91 4.78 -3.51 -7.04
C LYS A 91 3.76 -3.62 -5.91
N LEU A 92 4.22 -4.13 -4.77
CA LEU A 92 3.57 -3.94 -3.47
C LEU A 92 4.21 -2.77 -2.76
N ILE A 93 3.40 -1.88 -2.19
CA ILE A 93 3.86 -0.65 -1.56
C ILE A 93 3.26 -0.57 -0.16
N LEU A 94 4.09 -0.78 0.85
CA LEU A 94 3.71 -0.51 2.23
C LEU A 94 3.67 1.00 2.44
N CYS A 95 2.57 1.49 2.97
CA CYS A 95 2.34 2.90 3.26
C CYS A 95 2.15 3.12 4.75
N GLU A 96 2.55 4.30 5.21
CA GLU A 96 2.06 4.85 6.46
C GLU A 96 0.88 5.79 6.21
N ILE A 97 0.02 5.96 7.22
CA ILE A 97 -1.11 6.87 7.15
C ILE A 97 -0.73 8.22 7.76
N LEU A 98 -1.18 9.30 7.12
CA LEU A 98 -1.12 10.66 7.62
C LEU A 98 -2.52 11.29 7.61
N TYR A 99 -2.77 12.23 8.53
CA TYR A 99 -3.94 13.11 8.47
C TYR A 99 -3.80 14.15 7.34
N GLU A 100 -4.83 14.98 7.15
CA GLU A 100 -4.87 16.01 6.11
C GLU A 100 -3.78 17.07 6.25
N ASP A 101 -3.39 17.38 7.48
CA ASP A 101 -2.28 18.27 7.81
C ASP A 101 -0.91 17.58 7.78
N PHE A 102 -0.85 16.36 7.22
CA PHE A 102 0.33 15.48 7.17
C PHE A 102 0.87 15.06 8.53
N THR A 103 0.12 15.24 9.62
CA THR A 103 0.49 14.70 10.93
C THR A 103 0.19 13.20 11.01
N ILE A 104 0.79 12.53 11.99
CA ILE A 104 0.75 11.07 12.09
C ILE A 104 -0.34 10.64 13.08
N PRO A 105 -1.31 9.80 12.66
CA PRO A 105 -2.32 9.26 13.55
C PRO A 105 -1.68 8.45 14.69
N PRO A 106 -2.19 8.54 15.93
CA PRO A 106 -1.64 7.79 17.07
C PRO A 106 -1.63 6.26 16.88
N LEU A 107 -2.54 5.73 16.06
CA LEU A 107 -2.61 4.30 15.71
C LEU A 107 -1.48 3.83 14.78
N ASN A 108 -0.74 4.76 14.16
CA ASN A 108 0.41 4.44 13.33
C ASN A 108 1.63 4.13 14.23
N THR A 109 1.75 2.86 14.60
CA THR A 109 2.83 2.35 15.44
C THR A 109 4.18 2.29 14.74
N ARG A 110 4.21 2.39 13.41
CA ARG A 110 5.45 2.36 12.63
C ARG A 110 6.32 3.57 12.94
N HIS A 111 5.74 4.77 13.00
CA HIS A 111 6.50 6.00 13.12
C HIS A 111 7.33 6.03 14.41
N THR A 112 6.70 5.79 15.55
CA THR A 112 7.38 5.77 16.86
C THR A 112 8.41 4.65 16.93
N CYS A 113 8.12 3.47 16.37
CA CYS A 113 9.08 2.37 16.25
C CYS A 113 10.32 2.80 15.44
N ASN A 114 10.13 3.44 14.28
CA ASN A 114 11.23 3.90 13.43
C ASN A 114 12.13 4.89 14.17
N VAL A 115 11.54 5.85 14.90
CA VAL A 115 12.30 6.81 15.71
C VAL A 115 13.19 6.10 16.74
N VAL A 116 12.67 5.10 17.45
CA VAL A 116 13.44 4.34 18.44
C VAL A 116 14.54 3.50 17.78
N MET A 117 14.23 2.86 16.65
CA MET A 117 15.20 2.07 15.89
C MET A 117 16.34 2.94 15.36
N ASP A 118 16.05 4.16 14.89
CA ASP A 118 17.06 5.10 14.42
C ASP A 118 17.98 5.56 15.57
N MET A 119 17.43 5.78 16.77
CA MET A 119 18.23 6.11 17.96
C MET A 119 19.17 4.98 18.38
N ALA A 120 18.75 3.73 18.17
CA ALA A 120 19.52 2.54 18.51
C ALA A 120 20.36 2.00 17.33
N ALA A 121 20.41 2.69 16.18
CA ALA A 121 21.00 2.16 14.95
C ALA A 121 22.47 1.73 15.06
N ASN A 122 23.21 2.30 16.03
CA ASN A 122 24.63 1.98 16.27
C ASN A 122 24.84 1.01 17.45
N GLN A 123 23.77 0.43 18.00
CA GLN A 123 23.83 -0.50 19.12
C GLN A 123 23.69 -1.94 18.63
N GLU A 124 24.54 -2.84 19.14
CA GLU A 124 24.43 -4.28 18.90
C GLU A 124 23.46 -4.91 19.93
N PRO A 125 22.73 -5.99 19.57
CA PRO A 125 21.77 -6.67 20.44
C PRO A 125 22.34 -7.23 21.76
#